data_AF-A0AAU7MSK2-F1
#
_entry.id   AF-A0AAU7MSK2-F1
#
_cell.length_a   1.000
_cell.length_b   1.000
_cell.length_c   1.000
_cell.angle_alpha   90.00
_cell.angle_beta   90.00
_cell.angle_gamma   90.00
#
_symmetry.space_group_name_H-M   'P 1'
#
loop_
_entity.id
_entity.type
_entity.pdbx_description
1 polymer ?
#
loop_
_entity_poly.entity_id
_entity_poly.type
_entity_poly.pdbx_seq_one_letter_code
_entity_poly.pdbx_strand_id
1 'polypeptide(L)'
;MDATEHLKQLKLSHETRTALKEFAAHQGIFLKQLYRDAIDWFLTEGSSSADWDYLCSPRSGQYTSIWLPTRTIAQVKSRASSDNIPENRVIYTSLVRYLAAHTETNI
;
A
#
# COMPACT_ATOMS: atom_id res chain seq x y z
N MET A 1 11.38 -19.83 -9.18
CA MET A 1 11.79 -19.60 -7.77
C MET A 1 10.57 -19.07 -7.06
N ASP A 2 10.03 -19.81 -6.08
CA ASP A 2 8.95 -19.31 -5.23
C ASP A 2 9.43 -18.01 -4.57
N ALA A 3 8.80 -16.90 -4.95
CA ALA A 3 9.08 -15.62 -4.35
C ALA A 3 8.66 -15.72 -2.88
N THR A 4 9.62 -15.74 -1.96
CA THR A 4 9.33 -15.75 -0.53
C THR A 4 8.42 -14.55 -0.22
N GLU A 5 7.24 -14.83 0.33
CA GLU A 5 6.29 -13.79 0.76
C GLU A 5 6.43 -13.58 2.26
N HIS A 6 6.30 -12.33 2.69
CA HIS A 6 6.31 -11.93 4.08
C HIS A 6 4.97 -11.34 4.46
N LEU A 7 4.46 -11.74 5.61
CA LEU A 7 3.24 -11.20 6.19
C LEU A 7 3.53 -9.85 6.88
N LYS A 8 2.74 -8.83 6.52
CA LYS A 8 2.61 -7.58 7.26
C LYS A 8 1.20 -7.44 7.80
N GLN A 9 1.11 -6.96 9.03
CA GLN A 9 -0.16 -6.67 9.69
C GLN A 9 -0.39 -5.17 9.70
N LEU A 10 -1.42 -4.72 8.99
CA LEU A 10 -1.75 -3.31 8.86
C LEU A 10 -3.19 -3.05 9.33
N LYS A 11 -3.40 -2.02 10.15
CA LYS A 11 -4.76 -1.61 10.48
C LYS A 11 -5.33 -0.78 9.33
N LEU A 12 -6.54 -1.11 8.89
CA LEU A 12 -7.28 -0.35 7.89
C LEU A 12 -8.68 -0.06 8.43
N SER A 13 -9.23 1.12 8.12
CA SER A 13 -10.62 1.43 8.45
C SER A 13 -11.58 0.51 7.67
N HIS A 14 -12.85 0.48 8.06
CA HIS A 14 -13.84 -0.24 7.27
C HIS A 14 -13.92 0.31 5.84
N GLU A 15 -14.00 1.64 5.71
CA GLU A 15 -14.05 2.37 4.43
C GLU A 15 -12.87 2.04 3.52
N THR A 16 -11.63 2.15 4.00
CA THR A 16 -10.44 1.87 3.17
C THR A 16 -10.41 0.40 2.71
N ARG A 17 -10.81 -0.54 3.56
CA ARG A 17 -10.86 -1.96 3.16
C ARG A 17 -11.93 -2.23 2.11
N THR A 18 -13.10 -1.61 2.26
CA THR A 18 -14.18 -1.72 1.28
C THR A 18 -13.75 -1.13 -0.05
N ALA A 19 -13.19 0.09 -0.05
CA ALA A 19 -12.69 0.75 -1.26
C ALA A 19 -11.59 -0.07 -1.97
N LEU A 20 -10.63 -0.65 -1.24
CA LEU A 20 -9.61 -1.52 -1.83
C LEU A 20 -10.21 -2.77 -2.48
N LYS A 21 -11.23 -3.38 -1.86
CA LYS A 21 -11.90 -4.56 -2.42
C LYS A 21 -12.69 -4.22 -3.67
N GLU A 22 -13.46 -3.14 -3.63
CA GLU A 22 -14.26 -2.67 -4.77
C GLU A 22 -13.36 -2.28 -5.94
N PHE A 23 -12.28 -1.54 -5.66
CA PHE A 23 -11.30 -1.19 -6.67
C PHE A 23 -10.67 -2.44 -7.30
N ALA A 24 -10.20 -3.40 -6.50
CA ALA A 24 -9.63 -4.65 -7.03
C ALA A 24 -10.64 -5.40 -7.91
N ALA A 25 -11.90 -5.49 -7.48
CA ALA A 25 -12.98 -6.12 -8.23
C ALA A 25 -13.27 -5.41 -9.54
N HIS A 26 -13.32 -4.07 -9.53
CA HIS A 26 -13.51 -3.25 -10.73
C HIS A 26 -12.38 -3.43 -11.74
N GLN A 27 -11.13 -3.51 -11.27
CA GLN A 27 -9.97 -3.77 -12.11
C GLN A 27 -9.82 -5.25 -12.53
N GLY A 28 -10.67 -6.15 -12.03
CA GLY A 28 -10.58 -7.58 -12.32
C GLY A 28 -9.34 -8.26 -11.75
N ILE A 29 -8.73 -7.70 -10.69
CA ILE A 29 -7.50 -8.22 -10.07
C ILE A 29 -7.74 -8.75 -8.66
N PHE A 30 -6.85 -9.64 -8.21
CA PHE A 30 -6.87 -10.09 -6.82
C PHE A 30 -6.40 -8.97 -5.88
N LEU A 31 -6.99 -8.92 -4.68
CA LEU A 31 -6.62 -7.95 -3.64
C LEU A 31 -5.13 -8.00 -3.26
N LYS A 32 -4.51 -9.19 -3.28
CA LYS A 32 -3.06 -9.35 -3.07
C LYS A 32 -2.22 -8.69 -4.17
N GLN A 33 -2.73 -8.68 -5.41
CA GLN A 33 -2.07 -8.04 -6.54
C GLN A 33 -2.18 -6.53 -6.39
N LEU A 34 -3.37 -6.01 -6.07
CA LEU A 34 -3.59 -4.59 -5.77
C LEU A 34 -2.62 -4.07 -4.70
N TYR A 35 -2.40 -4.82 -3.62
CA TYR A 35 -1.46 -4.41 -2.57
C TYR A 35 -0.03 -4.24 -3.08
N ARG A 36 0.43 -5.15 -3.96
CA ARG A 36 1.75 -5.05 -4.56
C ARG A 36 1.83 -3.87 -5.51
N ASP A 37 0.84 -3.75 -6.41
CA ASP A 37 0.80 -2.69 -7.41
C ASP A 37 0.78 -1.30 -6.76
N ALA A 38 0.00 -1.13 -5.70
CA ALA A 38 -0.06 0.12 -4.95
C ALA A 38 1.27 0.50 -4.30
N ILE A 39 1.97 -0.47 -3.71
CA ILE A 39 3.26 -0.25 -3.07
C ILE A 39 4.34 0.01 -4.12
N ASP A 40 4.39 -0.80 -5.17
CA ASP A 40 5.37 -0.65 -6.24
C ASP A 40 5.18 0.71 -6.93
N TRP A 41 3.94 1.09 -7.30
CA TRP A 41 3.62 2.40 -7.83
C TRP A 41 4.10 3.53 -6.92
N PHE A 42 3.83 3.47 -5.62
CA PHE A 42 4.27 4.50 -4.67
C PHE A 42 5.80 4.62 -4.60
N LEU A 43 6.51 3.48 -4.69
CA LEU A 43 7.97 3.42 -4.58
C LEU A 43 8.69 3.79 -5.88
N THR A 44 8.06 3.65 -7.05
CA THR A 44 8.66 3.94 -8.35
C THR A 44 8.17 5.25 -8.95
N GLU A 45 6.86 5.42 -9.07
CA GLU A 45 6.21 6.52 -9.80
C GLU A 45 5.69 7.60 -8.87
N GLY A 46 5.14 7.22 -7.72
CA GLY A 46 4.78 8.14 -6.65
C GLY A 46 6.01 8.83 -6.04
N SER A 47 7.19 8.24 -6.15
CA SER A 47 8.41 8.73 -5.49
C SER A 47 8.93 10.09 -5.97
N SER A 48 8.44 10.62 -7.09
CA SER A 48 8.91 11.89 -7.68
C SER A 48 8.43 13.15 -6.96
N SER A 49 7.55 13.02 -5.95
CA SER A 49 7.18 14.15 -5.09
C SER A 49 7.95 14.07 -3.77
N ALA A 50 8.75 15.08 -3.49
CA ALA A 50 9.44 15.26 -2.22
C ALA A 50 8.47 15.57 -1.05
N ASP A 51 7.15 15.57 -1.30
CA ASP A 51 6.14 16.19 -0.44
C ASP A 51 5.01 15.23 -0.03
N TRP A 52 5.17 13.91 -0.12
CA TRP A 52 4.11 13.02 0.36
C TRP A 52 4.02 13.06 1.89
N ASP A 53 2.96 13.70 2.38
CA ASP A 53 2.51 13.56 3.76
C ASP A 53 2.20 12.09 4.03
N TYR A 54 3.11 11.43 4.75
CA TYR A 54 2.92 10.06 5.21
C TYR A 54 1.69 9.97 6.10
N LEU A 55 0.75 9.14 5.69
CA LEU A 55 -0.49 8.94 6.44
C LEU A 55 -0.28 7.91 7.57
N CYS A 56 -1.09 8.03 8.60
CA CYS A 56 -1.09 7.09 9.72
C CYS A 56 -2.24 6.10 9.57
N SER A 57 -1.90 4.81 9.64
CA SER A 57 -2.88 3.74 9.78
C SER A 57 -3.80 4.00 11.00
N PRO A 58 -5.13 3.87 10.85
CA PRO A 58 -6.07 4.28 11.89
C PRO A 58 -5.97 3.38 13.14
N ARG A 59 -6.03 4.00 14.32
CA ARG A 59 -5.95 3.28 15.61
C ARG A 59 -7.10 2.29 15.82
N SER A 60 -8.30 2.68 15.40
CA SER A 60 -9.54 1.88 15.46
C SER A 60 -9.72 0.90 14.28
N GLY A 61 -8.77 0.86 13.34
CA GLY A 61 -8.85 -0.03 12.19
C GLY A 61 -8.72 -1.51 12.56
N GLN A 62 -9.18 -2.38 11.66
CA GLN A 62 -9.03 -3.82 11.79
C GLN A 62 -7.70 -4.26 11.16
N TYR A 63 -6.98 -5.16 11.83
CA TYR A 63 -5.79 -5.77 11.27
C TYR A 63 -6.12 -6.54 9.99
N THR A 64 -5.38 -6.23 8.94
CA THR A 64 -5.47 -6.85 7.63
C THR A 64 -4.10 -7.45 7.29
N SER A 65 -4.12 -8.73 6.91
CA SER A 65 -2.95 -9.45 6.43
C SER A 65 -2.60 -9.00 5.02
N ILE A 66 -1.39 -8.48 4.85
CA ILE A 66 -0.83 -8.08 3.56
C ILE A 66 0.39 -8.94 3.30
N TRP A 67 0.34 -9.77 2.26
CA TRP A 67 1.45 -10.64 1.86
C TRP A 67 2.24 -9.96 0.75
N LEU A 68 3.53 -9.72 0.99
CA LEU A 68 4.40 -9.00 0.07
C LEU A 68 5.64 -9.83 -0.26
N PRO A 69 6.09 -9.84 -1.52
CA PRO A 69 7.35 -10.47 -1.91
C PRO A 69 8.55 -9.86 -1.18
N THR A 70 9.59 -10.64 -0.93
CA THR A 70 10.84 -10.16 -0.30
C THR A 70 11.41 -8.91 -0.96
N ARG A 71 11.34 -8.82 -2.30
CA ARG A 71 11.78 -7.63 -3.05
C ARG A 71 11.03 -6.38 -2.63
N THR A 72 9.70 -6.41 -2.64
CA THR A 72 8.84 -5.29 -2.24
C THR A 72 9.10 -4.90 -0.78
N ILE A 73 9.29 -5.87 0.12
CA ILE A 73 9.66 -5.60 1.52
C ILE A 73 11.01 -4.88 1.64
N ALA A 74 12.02 -5.29 0.87
CA ALA A 74 13.32 -4.64 0.89
C ALA A 74 13.21 -3.17 0.43
N GLN A 75 12.39 -2.89 -0.58
CA GLN A 75 12.16 -1.52 -1.06
C GLN A 75 11.39 -0.67 -0.03
N VAL A 76 10.34 -1.23 0.60
CA VAL A 76 9.62 -0.58 1.70
C VAL A 76 10.57 -0.23 2.84
N LYS A 77 11.45 -1.17 3.24
CA LYS A 77 12.46 -0.93 4.30
C LYS A 77 13.43 0.18 3.93
N SER A 78 13.92 0.16 2.69
CA SER A 78 14.83 1.19 2.19
C SER A 78 14.18 2.58 2.28
N ARG A 79 12.94 2.70 1.80
CA ARG A 79 12.18 3.97 1.85
C ARG A 79 11.89 4.41 3.28
N ALA A 80 11.43 3.50 4.14
CA ALA A 80 11.14 3.76 5.54
C ALA A 80 12.36 4.31 6.29
N SER A 81 13.54 3.72 6.07
CA SER A 81 14.80 4.17 6.66
C SER A 81 15.26 5.52 6.10
N SER A 82 15.18 5.72 4.78
CA SER A 82 15.53 6.98 4.12
C SER A 82 14.72 8.15 4.67
N ASP A 83 13.41 7.94 4.83
CA ASP A 83 12.48 9.00 5.20
C ASP A 83 12.25 9.08 6.72
N ASN A 84 12.98 8.27 7.50
CA ASN A 84 12.88 8.17 8.96
C ASN A 84 11.44 7.97 9.47
N ILE A 85 10.72 7.02 8.87
CA ILE A 85 9.34 6.67 9.24
C ILE A 85 9.14 5.15 9.34
N PRO A 86 8.13 4.67 10.08
CA PRO A 86 7.85 3.23 10.17
C PRO A 86 7.41 2.63 8.83
N GLU A 87 7.84 1.39 8.53
CA GLU A 87 7.42 0.63 7.33
C GLU A 87 5.89 0.60 7.14
N ASN A 88 5.13 0.47 8.22
CA ASN A 88 3.67 0.47 8.17
C ASN A 88 3.09 1.80 7.63
N ARG A 89 3.75 2.95 7.86
CA ARG A 89 3.33 4.23 7.28
C ARG A 89 3.59 4.25 5.78
N VAL A 90 4.71 3.70 5.31
CA VAL A 90 4.95 3.54 3.86
C VAL A 90 3.81 2.74 3.26
N ILE A 91 3.59 1.51 3.74
CA ILE A 91 2.58 0.59 3.19
C ILE A 91 1.18 1.23 3.22
N TYR A 92 0.78 1.81 4.36
CA TYR A 92 -0.53 2.45 4.47
C TYR A 92 -0.70 3.61 3.49
N THR A 93 0.32 4.47 3.41
CA THR A 93 0.29 5.63 2.51
C THR A 93 0.19 5.17 1.06
N SER A 94 0.96 4.16 0.66
CA SER A 94 0.88 3.59 -0.68
C SER A 94 -0.53 3.17 -1.06
N LEU A 95 -1.24 2.44 -0.17
CA LEU A 95 -2.60 1.98 -0.45
C LEU A 95 -3.59 3.14 -0.61
N VAL A 96 -3.55 4.12 0.29
CA VAL A 96 -4.51 5.24 0.28
C VAL A 96 -4.25 6.17 -0.90
N ARG A 97 -2.99 6.48 -1.19
CA ARG A 97 -2.62 7.35 -2.31
C ARG A 97 -2.87 6.69 -3.65
N TYR A 98 -2.61 5.38 -3.76
CA TYR A 98 -2.91 4.64 -4.97
C TYR A 98 -4.41 4.67 -5.30
N LEU A 99 -5.27 4.45 -4.30
CA LEU A 99 -6.71 4.61 -4.47
C LEU A 99 -7.05 6.02 -4.96
N ALA A 100 -6.63 7.07 -4.24
CA ALA A 100 -6.94 8.45 -4.62
C ALA A 100 -6.53 8.76 -6.07
N ALA A 101 -5.31 8.41 -6.46
CA ALA A 101 -4.77 8.67 -7.80
C ALA A 101 -5.48 7.90 -8.92
N HIS A 102 -6.09 6.75 -8.63
CA HIS A 102 -6.69 5.88 -9.66
C HIS A 102 -8.23 5.83 -9.59
N THR A 103 -8.84 6.45 -8.58
CA THR A 103 -10.30 6.66 -8.52
C THR A 103 -10.72 8.01 -9.09
N GLU A 104 -9.88 9.05 -8.99
CA GLU A 104 -10.18 10.38 -9.54
C GLU A 104 -10.11 10.44 -11.08
N THR A 105 -9.39 9.51 -11.70
CA THR A 105 -9.18 9.45 -13.17
C THR A 105 -10.37 8.80 -13.93
N ASN A 106 -11.44 8.39 -13.24
CA ASN A 106 -12.61 7.73 -13.82
C ASN A 106 -13.89 8.62 -13.86
N ILE A 107 -13.74 9.94 -13.88
CA ILE A 107 -14.84 10.90 -14.11
C ILE A 107 -14.57 11.73 -15.35
#